data_AF-A0A2Z6AD58-F1
#
_entry.id   AF-A0A2Z6AD58-F1
#
_cell.length_a   1.000
_cell.length_b   1.000
_cell.length_c   1.000
_cell.angle_alpha   90.00
_cell.angle_beta   90.00
_cell.angle_gamma   90.00
#
_symmetry.space_group_name_H-M   'P 1'
#
loop_
_entity.id
_entity.type
_entity.pdbx_description
1 polymer ?
#
loop_
_entity_poly.entity_id
_entity_poly.type
_entity_poly.pdbx_seq_one_letter_code
_entity_poly.pdbx_strand_id
1 'polypeptide(L)' 'MLGKGGQRLKEIGSKARAELANLLGVKVHLYLHVKVKEDWEDDRGIYRDIGLDWVE' A
#
# COMPACT_ATOMS: atom_id res chain seq x y z
N MET A 1 4.49 8.04 9.02
CA MET A 1 4.63 7.27 7.76
C MET A 1 4.64 8.11 6.48
N LEU A 2 3.94 9.25 6.39
CA LEU A 2 3.88 10.06 5.16
C LEU A 2 5.19 10.83 4.81
N GLY A 3 6.00 11.16 5.81
CA GLY A 3 7.16 12.06 5.64
C GLY A 3 6.75 13.54 5.50
N LYS A 4 7.69 14.48 5.64
CA LYS A 4 7.40 15.92 5.47
C LYS A 4 6.87 16.16 4.05
N GLY A 5 5.66 16.70 3.94
CA GLY A 5 5.02 16.97 2.63
C GLY A 5 4.69 15.73 1.81
N GLY A 6 4.56 14.53 2.41
CA GLY A 6 4.22 13.31 1.67
C GLY A 6 5.38 12.70 0.87
N GLN A 7 6.61 13.17 1.09
CA GLN A 7 7.80 12.74 0.33
C GLN A 7 8.00 11.22 0.36
N ARG A 8 7.73 10.58 1.50
CA ARG A 8 7.90 9.12 1.65
C ARG A 8 6.85 8.35 0.86
N LEU A 9 5.59 8.81 0.88
CA LEU A 9 4.52 8.20 0.07
C LEU A 9 4.81 8.33 -1.43
N LYS A 10 5.35 9.48 -1.85
CA LYS A 10 5.77 9.71 -3.23
C LYS A 10 6.89 8.76 -3.65
N GLU A 11 7.89 8.54 -2.80
CA GLU A 11 8.96 7.60 -3.08
C GLU A 11 8.45 6.16 -3.23
N ILE A 12 7.62 5.70 -2.28
CA ILE A 12 6.99 4.37 -2.32
C ILE A 12 6.18 4.20 -3.62
N GLY A 13 5.30 5.16 -3.92
CA GLY A 13 4.46 5.11 -5.12
C GLY A 13 5.27 5.16 -6.41
N SER A 14 6.38 5.90 -6.44
CA SER A 14 7.26 5.95 -7.60
C SER A 14 7.93 4.59 -7.87
N LYS A 15 8.45 3.94 -6.83
CA LYS A 15 9.10 2.62 -6.96
C LYS A 15 8.09 1.55 -7.37
N ALA A 16 6.95 1.46 -6.68
CA ALA A 16 5.90 0.49 -6.99
C ALA A 16 5.35 0.67 -8.41
N ARG A 17 5.10 1.91 -8.86
CA ARG A 17 4.61 2.18 -10.22
C ARG A 17 5.61 1.77 -11.29
N ALA A 18 6.91 1.97 -11.06
CA ALA A 18 7.96 1.58 -12.02
C ALA A 18 7.99 0.05 -12.18
N GLU A 19 7.95 -0.68 -11.06
CA GLU A 19 7.92 -2.15 -11.08
C GLU A 19 6.65 -2.68 -11.75
N LEU A 20 5.47 -2.15 -11.41
CA LEU A 20 4.21 -2.52 -12.04
C LEU A 20 4.20 -2.25 -13.55
N ALA A 21 4.73 -1.11 -13.99
CA ALA A 21 4.82 -0.79 -15.41
C ALA A 21 5.72 -1.77 -16.16
N ASN A 22 6.83 -2.19 -15.54
CA ASN A 22 7.72 -3.19 -16.12
C ASN A 22 7.06 -4.56 -16.21
N LEU A 23 6.39 -5.01 -15.14
CA LEU A 23 5.72 -6.31 -15.08
C LEU A 23 4.56 -6.42 -16.09
N LEU A 24 3.80 -5.33 -16.26
CA LEU A 24 2.61 -5.31 -17.12
C LEU A 24 2.91 -4.89 -18.56
N GLY A 25 4.09 -4.35 -18.84
CA GLY A 25 4.49 -3.87 -20.18
C GLY A 25 3.69 -2.65 -20.66
N VAL A 26 3.02 -1.93 -19.76
CA VAL A 26 2.16 -0.77 -20.07
C VAL A 26 2.38 0.37 -19.09
N LYS A 27 1.97 1.58 -19.48
CA LYS A 27 2.02 2.75 -18.60
C LYS A 27 0.99 2.61 -17.47
N VAL A 28 1.46 2.71 -16.23
CA VAL A 28 0.61 2.66 -15.03
C VAL A 28 0.45 4.05 -14.41
N HIS A 29 -0.78 4.39 -14.05
CA HIS A 29 -1.08 5.53 -13.16
C HIS A 29 -1.59 4.97 -11.82
N LEU A 30 -0.75 5.04 -10.79
CA LEU A 30 -1.04 4.46 -9.47
C LEU A 30 -1.52 5.56 -8.50
N TYR A 31 -2.75 5.42 -8.01
CA TYR A 31 -3.30 6.25 -6.93
C TYR A 31 -3.07 5.56 -5.59
N LEU A 32 -2.50 6.29 -4.62
CA LEU A 32 -2.25 5.79 -3.26
C LEU A 32 -2.94 6.69 -2.24
N HIS A 33 -3.61 6.06 -1.27
CA HIS A 33 -4.24 6.73 -0.14
C HIS A 33 -3.82 6.04 1.15
N VAL A 34 -3.39 6.82 2.14
CA VAL A 34 -3.15 6.31 3.48
C VAL A 34 -4.43 6.45 4.29
N LYS A 35 -4.93 5.33 4.82
CA LYS A 35 -6.04 5.28 5.75
C LYS A 35 -5.52 4.87 7.13
N VAL A 36 -6.17 5.37 8.18
CA VAL A 36 -5.88 5.00 9.56
C VAL A 36 -7.14 4.36 10.12
N LYS A 37 -6.98 3.18 10.74
CA LYS A 37 -7.97 2.52 11.56
C LYS A 37 -7.24 2.13 12.85
N GLU A 38 -7.79 2.53 13.99
CA GLU A 38 -7.25 2.16 15.29
C GLU A 38 -7.43 0.66 15.52
N ASP A 39 -6.44 0.04 16.18
CA ASP A 39 -6.40 -1.38 16.57
C ASP A 39 -6.76 -2.36 15.42
N TRP A 40 -6.31 -2.03 14.20
CA TRP A 40 -6.63 -2.81 13.01
C TRP A 40 -5.90 -4.15 13.00
N GLU A 41 -4.77 -4.24 13.71
CA GLU A 41 -3.96 -5.43 13.91
C GLU A 41 -4.69 -6.55 14.68
N ASP A 42 -5.70 -6.22 15.49
CA ASP A 42 -6.49 -7.21 16.24
C ASP A 42 -7.76 -7.65 15.48
N ASP A 43 -8.08 -6.97 14.38
CA ASP A 43 -9.25 -7.25 13.56
C ASP A 43 -8.94 -8.33 12.52
N ARG A 44 -9.25 -9.59 12.87
CA ARG A 44 -9.13 -10.75 11.96
C ARG A 44 -9.83 -10.54 10.60
N GLY A 45 -10.88 -9.73 10.55
CA GLY A 45 -11.58 -9.39 9.31
C GLY A 45 -10.69 -8.64 8.34
N ILE A 46 -9.84 -7.73 8.82
CA ILE A 46 -8.94 -6.94 7.97
C ILE A 46 -7.90 -7.83 7.30
N TYR A 47 -7.30 -8.76 8.04
CA TYR A 47 -6.31 -9.69 7.51
C TYR A 47 -6.88 -10.45 6.30
N ARG A 48 -8.07 -11.02 6.46
CA ARG A 48 -8.80 -11.68 5.37
C ARG A 48 -9.04 -10.74 4.18
N ASP A 49 -9.49 -9.51 4.45
CA ASP A 49 -9.84 -8.55 3.39
C ASP A 49 -8.61 -8.07 2.60
N ILE A 50 -7.42 -8.05 3.22
CA ILE A 50 -6.14 -7.72 2.54
C ILE A 50 -5.38 -8.96 2.02
N GLY A 51 -5.97 -10.16 2.14
CA GLY A 51 -5.40 -11.41 1.65
C GLY A 51 -4.26 -11.97 2.50
N LEU A 52 -4.23 -11.67 3.80
CA LEU A 52 -3.30 -12.23 4.77
C LEU A 52 -3.98 -13.23 5.69
N ASP A 53 -3.24 -14.24 6.14
CA ASP A 53 -3.69 -15.18 7.15
C ASP A 53 -3.49 -14.59 8.56
N TRP A 54 -4.41 -14.93 9.46
CA TRP A 54 -4.24 -14.67 10.89
C TRP A 54 -3.24 -15.67 11.47
N VAL A 55 -2.27 -15.19 12.26
CA VAL A 55 -1.32 -16.04 12.98
C VAL A 55 -1.70 -16.04 14.45
N GLU A 56 -1.92 -17.24 15.02
CA GLU A 56 -2.19 -17.44 16.45
C GLU A 56 -0.94 -17.31 17.33
#